data_AF-A0AAD3RS03-F1
#
_entry.id   AF-A0AAD3RS03-F1
#
_cell.length_a   1.000
_cell.length_b   1.000
_cell.length_c   1.000
_cell.angle_alpha   90.00
_cell.angle_beta   90.00
_cell.angle_gamma   90.00
#
_symmetry.space_group_name_H-M   'P 1'
#
loop_
_entity.id
_entity.type
_entity.pdbx_description
1 polymer ?
#
loop_
_entity_poly.entity_id
_entity_poly.type
_entity_poly.pdbx_seq_one_letter_code
_entity_poly.pdbx_strand_id
1 'polypeptide(L)'
;MDEFKSYTPATTKVSLNDMRYHVFLSFRGKDVRKTLVDHLFQALSAAGLNVFLDTHKLKMGEIIDLSLERAIESSAIRIPIFSEGYASSAWCLKEAALMLASPGLIIPLFYKVEPTHVRYPLGDSSPYKESFEKHYRIPFRYSRKEIDGWKHALEQICCRSGWSLDMTGG
;
A
#
# COMPACT_ATOMS: atom_id res chain seq x y z
N MET A 1 4.96 -27.52 -40.61
CA MET A 1 5.08 -27.97 -39.20
C MET A 1 6.10 -27.04 -38.58
N ASP A 2 5.63 -25.88 -38.12
CA ASP A 2 6.47 -24.81 -37.61
C ASP A 2 6.82 -25.06 -36.14
N GLU A 3 8.11 -24.98 -35.87
CA GLU A 3 8.75 -25.25 -34.60
C GLU A 3 8.47 -24.09 -33.63
N PHE A 4 7.62 -24.34 -32.63
CA PHE A 4 7.36 -23.40 -31.53
C PHE A 4 8.63 -23.23 -30.69
N LYS A 5 9.38 -22.14 -30.93
CA LYS A 5 10.44 -21.71 -30.02
C LYS A 5 9.78 -21.18 -28.74
N SER A 6 9.96 -21.91 -27.64
CA SER A 6 9.53 -21.50 -26.32
C SER A 6 10.27 -20.23 -25.89
N TYR A 7 9.52 -19.15 -25.69
CA TYR A 7 10.02 -17.93 -25.08
C TYR A 7 10.11 -18.16 -23.56
N THR A 8 11.34 -18.25 -23.03
CA THR A 8 11.60 -18.19 -21.60
C THR A 8 11.93 -16.74 -21.21
N PRO A 9 11.09 -16.06 -20.39
CA PRO A 9 11.45 -14.75 -19.89
C PRO A 9 12.65 -14.87 -18.95
N ALA A 10 13.69 -14.09 -19.21
CA ALA A 10 14.83 -13.97 -18.31
C ALA A 10 14.34 -13.42 -16.97
N THR A 11 14.35 -14.26 -15.94
CA THR A 11 14.09 -13.83 -14.57
C THR A 11 15.37 -13.21 -14.04
N THR A 12 15.53 -11.90 -14.21
CA THR A 12 16.64 -11.17 -13.60
C THR A 12 16.46 -11.25 -12.09
N LYS A 13 17.29 -12.06 -11.42
CA LYS A 13 17.40 -12.04 -9.95
C LYS A 13 17.99 -10.69 -9.57
N VAL A 14 17.14 -9.72 -9.24
CA VAL A 14 17.58 -8.47 -8.63
C VAL A 14 18.13 -8.83 -7.26
N SER A 15 19.42 -8.58 -7.05
CA SER A 15 20.05 -8.68 -5.74
C SER A 15 19.49 -7.57 -4.86
N LEU A 16 19.13 -7.88 -3.61
CA LEU A 16 18.72 -6.84 -2.65
C LEU A 16 19.81 -5.76 -2.51
N ASN A 17 21.08 -6.13 -2.67
CA ASN A 17 22.21 -5.20 -2.59
C ASN A 17 22.20 -4.08 -3.66
N ASP A 18 21.50 -4.27 -4.78
CA ASP A 18 21.40 -3.26 -5.84
C ASP A 18 20.18 -2.35 -5.68
N MET A 19 19.31 -2.65 -4.71
CA MET A 19 18.08 -1.91 -4.47
C MET A 19 18.30 -0.83 -3.43
N ARG A 20 17.91 0.41 -3.76
CA ARG A 20 17.95 1.52 -2.81
C ARG A 20 17.07 1.26 -1.58
N TYR A 21 15.92 0.64 -1.73
CA TYR A 21 15.04 0.26 -0.63
C TYR A 21 14.59 -1.18 -0.80
N HIS A 22 14.65 -1.98 0.26
CA HIS A 22 14.17 -3.36 0.26
C HIS A 22 12.67 -3.42 0.52
N VAL A 23 12.20 -2.60 1.46
CA VAL A 23 10.82 -2.59 1.94
C VAL A 23 10.25 -1.17 1.86
N PHE A 24 9.05 -1.04 1.33
CA PHE A 24 8.25 0.19 1.42
C PHE A 24 7.07 -0.03 2.37
N LEU A 25 6.90 0.83 3.37
CA LEU A 25 5.73 0.82 4.25
C LEU A 25 4.79 1.99 3.89
N SER A 26 3.56 1.70 3.43
CA SER A 26 2.50 2.73 3.31
C SER A 26 1.57 2.63 4.50
N PHE A 27 1.28 3.77 5.13
CA PHE A 27 0.47 3.77 6.34
C PHE A 27 -0.20 5.11 6.60
N ARG A 28 -1.31 5.07 7.34
CA ARG A 28 -1.90 6.28 7.88
C ARG A 28 -1.13 6.75 9.10
N GLY A 29 -0.29 7.78 8.92
CA GLY A 29 0.56 8.29 10.00
C GLY A 29 -0.18 8.73 11.28
N LYS A 30 -1.44 9.15 11.18
CA LYS A 30 -2.27 9.50 12.34
C LYS A 30 -2.66 8.27 13.18
N ASP A 31 -2.75 7.10 12.56
CA ASP A 31 -3.36 5.92 13.17
C ASP A 31 -2.32 5.00 13.80
N VAL A 32 -1.18 4.80 13.13
CA VAL A 32 -0.27 3.69 13.44
C VAL A 32 1.20 4.08 13.66
N ARG A 33 1.57 5.35 13.47
CA ARG A 33 2.99 5.76 13.50
C ARG A 33 3.69 5.38 14.81
N LYS A 34 3.20 5.93 15.93
CA LYS A 34 3.82 5.78 17.26
C LYS A 34 3.59 4.42 17.93
N THR A 35 2.79 3.54 17.32
CA THR A 35 2.34 2.29 17.95
C THR A 35 2.87 1.06 17.22
N LEU A 36 2.68 0.98 15.91
CA LEU A 36 3.02 -0.19 15.11
C LEU A 36 4.19 0.08 14.17
N VAL A 37 4.13 1.19 13.44
CA VAL A 37 5.06 1.45 12.32
C VAL A 37 6.48 1.70 12.83
N ASP A 38 6.65 2.47 13.90
CA ASP A 38 7.96 2.74 14.46
C ASP A 38 8.65 1.43 14.93
N HIS A 39 7.90 0.50 15.54
CA HIS A 39 8.43 -0.81 15.93
C HIS A 39 8.74 -1.71 14.73
N LEU A 40 7.84 -1.78 13.75
CA LEU A 40 8.05 -2.58 12.53
C LEU A 40 9.27 -2.08 11.74
N PHE A 41 9.42 -0.76 11.62
CA PHE A 41 10.59 -0.14 11.02
C PHE A 41 11.88 -0.55 11.73
N GLN A 42 11.94 -0.38 13.05
CA GLN A 42 13.11 -0.75 13.84
C GLN A 42 13.47 -2.24 13.69
N ALA A 43 12.48 -3.13 13.72
CA ALA A 43 12.69 -4.57 13.57
C ALA A 43 13.23 -4.92 12.18
N LEU A 44 12.66 -4.36 11.11
CA LEU A 44 13.13 -4.58 9.74
C LEU A 44 14.54 -4.01 9.52
N SER A 45 14.82 -2.81 10.04
CA SER A 45 16.16 -2.21 9.97
C SER A 45 17.19 -2.99 10.77
N ALA A 46 16.83 -3.50 11.96
CA ALA A 46 17.71 -4.37 12.75
C ALA A 46 18.01 -5.70 12.03
N ALA A 47 17.10 -6.18 11.18
CA ALA A 47 17.32 -7.32 10.29
C ALA A 47 18.16 -6.98 9.04
N GLY A 48 18.70 -5.76 8.93
CA GLY A 48 19.55 -5.33 7.81
C GLY A 48 18.77 -4.88 6.57
N LEU A 49 17.45 -4.67 6.68
CA LEU A 49 16.64 -4.22 5.55
C LEU A 49 16.62 -2.68 5.46
N ASN A 50 16.88 -2.14 4.27
CA ASN A 50 16.67 -0.72 4.03
C ASN A 50 15.18 -0.46 3.81
N VAL A 51 14.56 0.29 4.72
CA VAL A 51 13.11 0.51 4.75
C VAL A 51 12.79 1.95 4.40
N PHE A 52 11.96 2.15 3.39
CA PHE A 52 11.34 3.44 3.13
C PHE A 52 10.07 3.57 3.98
N LEU A 53 10.08 4.55 4.89
CA LEU A 53 8.88 4.96 5.61
C LEU A 53 8.20 6.09 4.87
N ASP A 54 7.00 5.82 4.41
CA ASP A 54 6.13 6.86 3.91
C ASP A 54 5.56 7.70 5.06
N THR A 55 6.37 8.66 5.48
CA THR A 55 6.03 9.56 6.56
C THR A 55 5.29 10.77 5.99
N HIS A 56 3.97 10.71 5.87
CA HIS A 56 3.06 11.82 5.46
C HIS A 56 3.11 13.11 6.31
N LYS A 57 4.26 13.49 6.88
CA LYS A 57 4.54 14.81 7.47
C LYS A 57 4.80 15.88 6.39
N LEU A 58 4.97 15.51 5.13
CA LEU A 58 5.13 16.45 4.03
C LEU A 58 3.75 16.93 3.57
N LYS A 59 3.47 18.17 3.99
CA LYS A 59 2.44 19.13 3.59
C LYS A 59 1.36 18.65 2.61
N MET A 60 0.11 18.86 3.05
CA MET A 60 -1.07 18.89 2.20
C MET A 60 -0.82 19.68 0.92
N GLY A 61 -0.86 18.96 -0.21
CA GLY A 61 -0.92 19.52 -1.54
C GLY A 61 0.45 19.58 -2.21
N GLU A 62 0.90 18.46 -2.77
CA GLU A 62 1.87 18.47 -3.87
C GLU A 62 1.90 17.10 -4.53
N ILE A 63 2.33 17.09 -5.78
CA ILE A 63 2.53 15.96 -6.70
C ILE A 63 3.22 14.80 -5.97
N ILE A 64 2.93 13.55 -6.35
CA ILE A 64 3.71 12.40 -5.88
C ILE A 64 5.18 12.72 -6.08
N ASP A 65 5.92 12.88 -4.98
CA ASP A 65 7.34 13.16 -5.09
C ASP A 65 7.94 12.03 -5.93
N LEU A 66 8.63 12.38 -7.01
CA LEU A 66 9.29 11.41 -7.88
C LEU A 66 10.20 10.47 -7.07
N SER A 67 10.68 10.92 -5.92
CA SER A 67 11.42 10.09 -4.96
C SER A 67 10.57 8.98 -4.34
N LEU A 68 9.28 9.24 -4.07
CA LEU A 68 8.32 8.31 -3.50
C LEU A 68 7.87 7.27 -4.52
N GLU A 69 7.50 7.69 -5.72
CA GLU A 69 7.14 6.79 -6.83
C GLU A 69 8.27 5.79 -7.09
N ARG A 70 9.51 6.30 -7.22
CA ARG A 70 10.69 5.45 -7.39
C ARG A 70 10.93 4.53 -6.19
N ALA A 71 10.68 5.00 -4.97
CA ALA A 71 10.83 4.15 -3.78
C ALA A 71 9.80 3.01 -3.78
N ILE A 72 8.55 3.29 -4.19
CA ILE A 72 7.53 2.25 -4.37
C ILE A 72 8.02 1.30 -5.46
N GLU A 73 8.28 1.77 -6.67
CA GLU A 73 8.61 0.92 -7.83
C GLU A 73 9.88 0.07 -7.63
N SER A 74 10.90 0.61 -6.95
CA SER A 74 12.17 -0.10 -6.72
C SER A 74 12.16 -1.06 -5.53
N SER A 75 11.18 -0.99 -4.63
CA SER A 75 11.13 -1.88 -3.47
C SER A 75 10.68 -3.29 -3.84
N ALA A 76 11.37 -4.32 -3.35
CA ALA A 76 10.98 -5.71 -3.60
C ALA A 76 9.74 -6.10 -2.80
N ILE A 77 9.58 -5.53 -1.60
CA ILE A 77 8.47 -5.80 -0.69
C ILE A 77 7.74 -4.47 -0.41
N ARG A 78 6.42 -4.48 -0.54
CA ARG A 78 5.56 -3.34 -0.22
C ARG A 78 4.53 -3.79 0.81
N ILE A 79 4.42 -3.07 1.91
CA ILE A 79 3.54 -3.41 3.03
C ILE A 79 2.57 -2.24 3.23
N PRO A 80 1.36 -2.31 2.65
CA PRO A 80 0.28 -1.42 3.02
C PRO A 80 -0.26 -1.83 4.40
N ILE A 81 -0.23 -0.90 5.34
CA ILE A 81 -0.71 -1.05 6.71
C ILE A 81 -2.09 -0.41 6.79
N PHE A 82 -3.11 -1.20 6.46
CA PHE A 82 -4.50 -0.79 6.49
C PHE A 82 -4.94 -0.55 7.93
N SER A 83 -5.50 0.62 8.18
CA SER A 83 -6.01 1.09 9.46
C SER A 83 -7.29 1.87 9.20
N GLU A 84 -8.12 2.09 10.21
CA GLU A 84 -9.45 2.69 10.07
C GLU A 84 -9.45 4.00 9.25
N GLY A 85 -8.45 4.86 9.43
CA GLY A 85 -8.30 6.12 8.73
C GLY A 85 -7.50 6.05 7.43
N TYR A 86 -7.08 4.88 6.95
CA TYR A 86 -6.26 4.74 5.74
C TYR A 86 -6.93 5.37 4.52
N ALA A 87 -8.20 5.04 4.27
CA ALA A 87 -8.96 5.55 3.12
C ALA A 87 -9.27 7.05 3.20
N SER A 88 -9.15 7.68 4.38
CA SER A 88 -9.30 9.14 4.51
C SER A 88 -8.19 9.91 3.80
N SER A 89 -7.06 9.26 3.52
CA SER A 89 -5.92 9.80 2.81
C SER A 89 -5.96 9.37 1.35
N ALA A 90 -6.34 10.29 0.45
CA ALA A 90 -6.25 10.05 -1.00
C ALA A 90 -4.83 9.65 -1.43
N TRP A 91 -3.80 10.07 -0.69
CA TRP A 91 -2.44 9.66 -0.97
C TRP A 91 -2.18 8.19 -0.65
N CYS A 92 -2.60 7.70 0.52
CA CYS A 92 -2.47 6.28 0.87
C CYS A 92 -3.21 5.39 -0.15
N LEU A 93 -4.31 5.89 -0.72
CA LEU A 93 -5.05 5.25 -1.80
C LEU A 93 -4.29 5.25 -3.13
N LYS A 94 -3.64 6.36 -3.51
CA LYS A 94 -2.77 6.44 -4.69
C LYS A 94 -1.56 5.52 -4.56
N GLU A 95 -0.95 5.46 -3.39
CA GLU A 95 0.15 4.53 -3.12
C GLU A 95 -0.28 3.08 -3.28
N ALA A 96 -1.43 2.68 -2.70
CA ALA A 96 -1.95 1.33 -2.88
C ALA A 96 -2.14 0.97 -4.37
N ALA A 97 -2.65 1.90 -5.17
CA ALA A 97 -2.76 1.72 -6.62
C ALA A 97 -1.39 1.57 -7.31
N LEU A 98 -0.41 2.40 -6.95
CA LEU A 98 0.96 2.31 -7.46
C LEU A 98 1.64 1.00 -7.05
N MET A 99 1.47 0.57 -5.80
CA MET A 99 2.00 -0.70 -5.31
C MET A 99 1.48 -1.86 -6.13
N LEU A 100 0.18 -1.89 -6.42
CA LEU A 100 -0.45 -2.92 -7.23
C LEU A 100 0.07 -2.94 -8.67
N ALA A 101 0.32 -1.76 -9.24
CA ALA A 101 0.86 -1.63 -10.59
C ALA A 101 2.37 -1.95 -10.68
N SER A 102 3.08 -1.96 -9.55
CA SER A 102 4.52 -2.17 -9.49
C SER A 102 4.88 -3.66 -9.34
N PRO A 103 6.00 -4.13 -9.94
CA PRO A 103 6.45 -5.50 -9.78
C PRO A 103 6.98 -5.75 -8.36
N GLY A 104 6.68 -6.92 -7.79
CA GLY A 104 7.21 -7.36 -6.50
C GLY A 104 6.13 -7.88 -5.56
N LEU A 105 6.55 -8.18 -4.33
CA LEU A 105 5.67 -8.74 -3.31
C LEU A 105 4.92 -7.61 -2.60
N ILE A 106 3.60 -7.77 -2.47
CA ILE A 106 2.77 -6.92 -1.61
C ILE A 106 2.28 -7.81 -0.48
N ILE A 107 2.54 -7.39 0.76
CA ILE A 107 2.07 -8.10 1.94
C ILE A 107 1.18 -7.15 2.75
N PRO A 108 -0.15 -7.26 2.63
CA PRO A 108 -1.04 -6.39 3.39
C PRO A 108 -1.00 -6.71 4.89
N LEU A 109 -1.00 -5.66 5.70
CA LEU A 109 -1.16 -5.75 7.15
C LEU A 109 -2.43 -5.00 7.53
N PHE A 110 -3.34 -5.68 8.22
CA PHE A 110 -4.61 -5.15 8.67
C PHE A 110 -4.51 -4.82 10.17
N TYR A 111 -4.50 -3.54 10.52
CA TYR A 111 -4.40 -3.06 11.89
C TYR A 111 -5.74 -2.55 12.39
N LYS A 112 -6.37 -3.29 13.31
CA LYS A 112 -7.69 -2.96 13.88
C LYS A 112 -8.78 -2.75 12.81
N VAL A 113 -8.66 -3.46 11.69
CA VAL A 113 -9.65 -3.45 10.61
C VAL A 113 -9.74 -4.86 10.03
N GLU A 114 -10.94 -5.28 9.67
CA GLU A 114 -11.14 -6.55 8.99
C GLU A 114 -10.68 -6.46 7.52
N PRO A 115 -10.09 -7.53 6.94
CA PRO A 115 -9.79 -7.57 5.52
C PRO A 115 -11.01 -7.31 4.62
N THR A 116 -12.19 -7.72 5.06
CA THR A 116 -13.46 -7.47 4.34
C THR A 116 -13.83 -5.99 4.28
N HIS A 117 -13.51 -5.20 5.33
CA HIS A 117 -13.69 -3.76 5.32
C HIS A 117 -12.87 -3.09 4.22
N VAL A 118 -11.63 -3.54 4.02
CA VAL A 118 -10.71 -3.01 3.01
C VAL A 118 -11.11 -3.50 1.61
N ARG A 119 -11.50 -4.77 1.49
CA ARG A 119 -11.94 -5.38 0.22
C ARG A 119 -13.23 -4.75 -0.30
N TYR A 120 -14.15 -4.40 0.57
CA TYR A 120 -15.44 -3.79 0.21
C TYR A 120 -15.54 -2.40 0.82
N PRO A 121 -14.79 -1.40 0.32
CA PRO A 121 -14.65 -0.10 0.97
C PRO A 121 -15.94 0.74 0.98
N LEU A 122 -16.95 0.36 0.18
CA LEU A 122 -18.29 0.98 0.16
C LEU A 122 -19.35 0.12 0.89
N GLY A 123 -18.96 -1.01 1.47
CA GLY A 123 -19.87 -1.85 2.25
C GLY A 123 -20.34 -1.14 3.52
N ASP A 124 -21.55 -1.44 3.97
CA ASP A 124 -22.18 -0.72 5.09
C ASP A 124 -21.43 -0.84 6.43
N SER A 125 -20.70 -1.94 6.64
CA SER A 125 -19.85 -2.15 7.81
C SER A 125 -18.43 -1.59 7.66
N SER A 126 -18.05 -1.10 6.47
CA SER A 126 -16.69 -0.63 6.24
C SER A 126 -16.47 0.78 6.79
N PRO A 127 -15.45 1.02 7.65
CA PRO A 127 -15.04 2.35 8.06
C PRO A 127 -14.56 3.23 6.88
N TYR A 128 -14.32 2.63 5.70
CA TYR A 128 -13.87 3.37 4.53
C TYR A 128 -15.01 4.01 3.75
N LYS A 129 -16.26 3.65 4.03
CA LYS A 129 -17.45 4.06 3.26
C LYS A 129 -17.56 5.58 3.17
N GLU A 130 -17.57 6.27 4.30
CA GLU A 130 -17.66 7.73 4.34
C GLU A 130 -16.49 8.40 3.61
N SER A 131 -15.28 7.82 3.73
CA SER A 131 -14.10 8.34 3.05
C SER A 131 -14.22 8.24 1.52
N PHE A 132 -14.67 7.10 0.99
CA PHE A 132 -14.89 6.93 -0.45
C PHE A 132 -16.05 7.81 -0.96
N GLU A 133 -17.17 7.88 -0.24
CA GLU A 133 -18.29 8.77 -0.58
C GLU A 133 -17.84 10.24 -0.66
N LYS A 134 -17.01 10.67 0.30
CA LYS A 134 -16.41 12.01 0.30
C LYS A 134 -15.51 12.24 -0.90
N HIS A 135 -14.68 11.27 -1.29
CA HIS A 135 -13.84 11.37 -2.49
C HIS A 135 -14.69 11.51 -3.76
N TYR A 136 -15.76 10.72 -3.91
CA TYR A 136 -16.67 10.82 -5.06
C TYR A 136 -17.44 12.14 -5.15
N ARG A 137 -17.72 12.79 -4.00
CA ARG A 137 -18.50 14.03 -3.95
C ARG A 137 -17.72 15.29 -4.37
N ILE A 138 -16.39 15.23 -4.45
CA ILE A 138 -15.55 16.41 -4.76
C ILE A 138 -14.95 16.25 -6.18
N PRO A 139 -15.74 16.50 -7.24
CA PRO A 139 -15.38 16.14 -8.62
C PRO A 139 -14.15 16.87 -9.17
N PHE A 140 -13.82 18.05 -8.63
CA PHE A 140 -12.63 18.80 -9.04
C PHE A 140 -11.33 18.26 -8.43
N ARG A 141 -11.42 17.39 -7.42
CA ARG A 141 -10.24 16.92 -6.69
C ARG A 141 -9.67 15.64 -7.30
N TYR A 142 -10.54 14.70 -7.67
CA TYR A 142 -10.17 13.42 -8.29
C TYR A 142 -11.27 12.97 -9.26
N SER A 143 -10.89 12.42 -10.40
CA SER A 143 -11.84 11.84 -11.34
C SER A 143 -12.45 10.55 -10.79
N ARG A 144 -13.66 10.22 -11.26
CA ARG A 144 -14.31 8.94 -10.92
C ARG A 144 -13.43 7.73 -11.27
N LYS A 145 -12.74 7.79 -12.42
CA LYS A 145 -11.79 6.77 -12.87
C LYS A 145 -10.63 6.57 -11.89
N GLU A 146 -10.08 7.64 -11.31
CA GLU A 146 -9.03 7.53 -10.30
C GLU A 146 -9.55 6.85 -9.03
N ILE A 147 -10.71 7.27 -8.53
CA ILE A 147 -11.30 6.72 -7.30
C ILE A 147 -11.67 5.23 -7.49
N ASP A 148 -12.23 4.87 -8.64
CA ASP A 148 -12.52 3.48 -9.00
C ASP A 148 -11.22 2.65 -9.10
N GLY A 149 -10.14 3.25 -9.60
CA GLY A 149 -8.81 2.64 -9.60
C GLY A 149 -8.28 2.36 -8.19
N TRP A 150 -8.49 3.28 -7.25
CA TRP A 150 -8.11 3.05 -5.85
C TRP A 150 -8.94 1.93 -5.21
N LYS A 151 -10.25 1.93 -5.44
CA LYS A 151 -11.15 0.87 -4.96
C LYS A 151 -10.69 -0.50 -5.47
N HIS A 152 -10.43 -0.60 -6.78
CA HIS A 152 -9.91 -1.82 -7.40
C HIS A 152 -8.57 -2.23 -6.79
N ALA A 153 -7.69 -1.27 -6.51
CA ALA A 153 -6.41 -1.58 -5.90
C ALA A 153 -6.54 -2.23 -4.53
N LEU A 154 -7.41 -1.68 -3.68
CA LEU A 154 -7.71 -2.25 -2.36
C LEU A 154 -8.30 -3.67 -2.48
N GLU A 155 -9.27 -3.86 -3.38
CA GLU A 155 -9.89 -5.15 -3.66
C GLU A 155 -8.85 -6.24 -4.02
N GLN A 156 -7.92 -5.91 -4.92
CA GLN A 156 -6.90 -6.85 -5.39
C GLN A 156 -5.82 -7.11 -4.34
N ILE A 157 -5.38 -6.08 -3.61
CA ILE A 157 -4.39 -6.23 -2.54
C ILE A 157 -4.94 -7.13 -1.43
N CYS A 158 -6.23 -7.00 -1.08
CA CYS A 158 -6.87 -7.84 -0.06
C CYS A 158 -6.99 -9.32 -0.44
N CYS A 159 -6.84 -9.66 -1.72
CA CYS A 159 -6.77 -11.05 -2.15
C CYS A 159 -5.40 -11.70 -1.90
N ARG A 160 -4.38 -10.93 -1.48
CA ARG A 160 -3.04 -11.43 -1.19
C ARG A 160 -2.93 -11.88 0.27
N SER A 161 -2.09 -12.88 0.55
CA SER A 161 -1.80 -13.32 1.91
C SER A 161 -1.17 -12.20 2.73
N GLY A 162 -1.63 -12.00 3.96
CA GLY A 162 -1.20 -10.92 4.85
C GLY A 162 -1.44 -11.25 6.33
N TRP A 163 -1.32 -10.26 7.20
CA TRP A 163 -1.50 -10.41 8.65
C TRP A 163 -2.57 -9.46 9.19
N SER A 164 -3.42 -9.97 10.08
CA SER A 164 -4.33 -9.16 10.90
C SER A 164 -3.77 -8.98 12.30
N LEU A 165 -3.76 -7.75 12.79
CA LEU A 165 -3.37 -7.36 14.13
C LEU A 165 -4.60 -6.78 14.83
N ASP A 166 -5.35 -7.66 15.47
CA ASP A 166 -6.52 -7.30 16.27
C ASP A 166 -6.11 -7.02 17.72
N MET A 167 -6.82 -6.10 18.39
CA MET A 167 -6.76 -6.06 19.86
C MET A 167 -7.58 -7.23 20.40
N THR A 168 -6.95 -8.40 20.51
CA THR A 168 -7.33 -9.30 21.59
C THR A 168 -6.89 -8.61 22.87
N GLY A 169 -7.85 -8.01 23.58
CA GLY A 169 -7.65 -7.62 24.97
C GLY A 169 -7.30 -8.88 25.76
N GLY A 170 -6.07 -8.92 26.27
CA GLY A 170 -5.74 -9.74 27.43
C GLY A 170 -6.20 -9.05 28.70
#